data_AF-A0A5M6IXT6-F1
#
_entry.id   AF-A0A5M6IXT6-F1
#
_cell.length_a   1.000
_cell.length_b   1.000
_cell.length_c   1.000
_cell.angle_alpha   90.00
_cell.angle_beta   90.00
_cell.angle_gamma   90.00
#
_symmetry.space_group_name_H-M   'P 1'
#
loop_
_entity.id
_entity.type
_entity.pdbx_description
1 polymer ?
#
loop_
_entity_poly.entity_id
_entity_poly.type
_entity_poly.pdbx_seq_one_letter_code
_entity_poly.pdbx_strand_id
1 'polypeptide(L)'
;MTSISLPRPWPRRPARGFTLVELLVTLAILAAVAGIGSQFLYPAIGNARHDITRDSMRAVVAAILRFRQDTGFLPCTGPLEADTSSCGSPSPANLAQMFVQPDTGAGTGDEWAWNADTGRGWRGPYLTGFARQYVTVSNVYPASSDGSVGSATVNGSRVAAVADSYVSRPVGSLLKWYDSTISESAVTGRGNPLLLFVDPSDTLRAKGCVAPCLVSLGEDGIFGPDTNGNDDDLVLNF
;
A
#
# COMPACT_ATOMS: atom_id res chain seq x y z
N MET A 1 43.31 -22.58 -71.49
CA MET A 1 43.89 -22.59 -70.13
C MET A 1 43.85 -21.18 -69.58
N THR A 2 42.81 -20.86 -68.81
CA THR A 2 42.60 -19.53 -68.20
C THR A 2 42.99 -19.61 -66.72
N SER A 3 44.00 -18.86 -66.30
CA SER A 3 44.44 -18.83 -64.91
C SER A 3 43.50 -17.94 -64.09
N ILE A 4 42.96 -18.48 -62.99
CA ILE A 4 42.18 -17.75 -62.01
C ILE A 4 43.14 -17.14 -61.00
N SER A 5 43.26 -15.81 -61.00
CA SER A 5 44.00 -15.06 -59.98
C SER A 5 43.15 -14.94 -58.72
N LEU A 6 43.61 -15.54 -57.62
CA LEU A 6 42.95 -15.41 -56.31
C LEU A 6 43.10 -13.99 -55.74
N PRO A 7 42.06 -13.45 -55.07
CA PRO A 7 42.13 -12.15 -54.41
C PRO A 7 43.12 -12.17 -53.24
N ARG A 8 43.91 -11.08 -53.13
CA ARG A 8 44.89 -10.91 -52.06
C ARG A 8 44.20 -10.77 -50.70
N PRO A 9 44.70 -11.43 -49.64
CA PRO A 9 44.13 -11.30 -48.30
C PRO A 9 44.35 -9.87 -47.77
N TRP A 10 43.28 -9.29 -47.22
CA TRP A 10 43.32 -7.96 -46.59
C TRP A 10 44.27 -7.94 -45.39
N PRO A 11 45.05 -6.87 -45.19
CA PRO A 11 45.90 -6.72 -44.02
C PRO A 11 45.04 -6.65 -42.75
N ARG A 12 45.17 -7.65 -41.88
CA ARG A 12 44.59 -7.62 -40.53
C ARG A 12 45.31 -6.53 -39.73
N ARG A 13 44.58 -5.50 -39.31
CA ARG A 13 45.10 -4.51 -38.35
C ARG A 13 45.37 -5.23 -37.03
N PRO A 14 46.52 -5.00 -36.37
CA PRO A 14 46.77 -5.56 -35.05
C PRO A 14 45.71 -5.03 -34.08
N ALA A 15 44.91 -5.93 -33.50
CA ALA A 15 44.04 -5.60 -32.39
C ALA A 15 44.95 -5.25 -31.19
N ARG A 16 45.06 -3.95 -30.90
CA ARG A 16 45.70 -3.49 -29.66
C ARG A 16 44.76 -3.88 -28.53
N GLY A 17 45.14 -4.88 -27.75
CA GLY A 17 44.42 -5.23 -26.53
C GLY A 17 44.48 -4.07 -25.53
N PHE A 18 43.37 -3.84 -24.83
CA PHE A 18 43.30 -2.87 -23.74
C PHE A 18 44.43 -3.16 -22.74
N THR A 19 45.18 -2.12 -22.38
CA THR A 19 46.25 -2.27 -21.38
C THR A 19 45.63 -2.45 -20.00
N LEU A 20 46.29 -3.22 -19.12
CA LEU A 20 45.83 -3.39 -17.72
C LEU A 20 45.63 -2.04 -17.01
N VAL A 21 46.45 -1.04 -17.35
CA VAL A 21 46.36 0.32 -16.80
C VAL A 21 45.07 1.01 -17.25
N GLU A 22 44.68 0.86 -18.52
CA GLU A 22 43.45 1.45 -19.06
C GLU A 22 42.20 0.84 -18.43
N LEU A 23 42.20 -0.47 -18.22
CA LEU A 23 41.12 -1.15 -17.51
C LEU A 23 41.05 -0.72 -16.03
N LEU A 24 42.20 -0.50 -15.39
CA LEU A 24 42.24 -0.04 -14.01
C LEU A 24 41.75 1.41 -13.88
N VAL A 25 42.18 2.30 -14.76
CA VAL A 25 41.75 3.70 -14.77
C VAL A 25 40.25 3.81 -15.07
N THR A 26 39.73 3.04 -16.02
CA THR A 26 38.29 3.04 -16.32
C THR A 26 37.46 2.50 -15.17
N LEU A 27 37.88 1.41 -14.51
CA LEU A 27 37.21 0.94 -13.30
C LEU A 27 37.27 1.95 -12.15
N ALA A 28 38.40 2.65 -11.97
CA ALA A 28 38.52 3.70 -10.96
C ALA A 28 37.58 4.88 -11.24
N ILE A 29 37.47 5.31 -12.50
CA ILE A 29 36.53 6.36 -12.92
C ILE A 29 35.08 5.90 -12.73
N LEU A 30 34.74 4.68 -13.15
CA LEU A 30 33.39 4.13 -12.98
C LEU A 30 33.00 4.00 -11.50
N ALA A 31 33.92 3.54 -10.64
CA ALA A 31 33.69 3.47 -9.20
C ALA A 31 33.49 4.85 -8.58
N ALA A 32 34.27 5.85 -8.98
CA ALA A 32 34.11 7.23 -8.51
C ALA A 32 32.76 7.82 -8.94
N VAL A 33 32.37 7.64 -10.21
CA VAL A 33 31.09 8.12 -10.74
C VAL A 33 29.90 7.41 -10.07
N ALA A 34 29.99 6.08 -9.89
CA ALA A 34 28.96 5.32 -9.19
C ALA A 34 28.82 5.76 -7.72
N GLY A 35 29.94 6.04 -7.05
CA GLY A 35 29.96 6.57 -5.69
C GLY A 35 29.25 7.91 -5.57
N ILE A 36 29.58 8.87 -6.44
CA ILE A 36 28.95 10.21 -6.45
C ILE A 36 27.45 10.10 -6.81
N GLY A 37 27.10 9.28 -7.80
CA GLY A 37 25.70 9.11 -8.25
C GLY A 37 24.79 8.51 -7.18
N SER A 38 25.33 7.67 -6.28
CA SER A 38 24.53 7.00 -5.25
C SER A 38 23.85 7.97 -4.28
N GLN A 39 24.51 9.05 -3.88
CA GLN A 39 23.99 10.01 -2.89
C GLN A 39 22.79 10.81 -3.39
N PHE A 40 22.69 11.04 -4.70
CA PHE A 40 21.59 11.81 -5.29
C PHE A 40 20.35 10.96 -5.60
N LEU A 41 20.50 9.64 -5.75
CA LEU A 41 19.41 8.77 -6.17
C LEU A 41 18.46 8.38 -5.03
N TYR A 42 18.99 8.18 -3.81
CA TYR A 42 18.18 7.72 -2.67
C TYR A 42 17.05 8.68 -2.25
N PRO A 43 17.26 10.01 -2.13
CA PRO A 43 16.19 10.93 -1.71
C PRO A 43 15.05 11.04 -2.73
N ALA A 44 15.34 10.90 -4.03
CA ALA A 44 14.33 11.02 -5.09
C ALA A 44 13.30 9.87 -5.07
N ILE A 45 13.70 8.68 -4.62
CA ILE A 45 12.84 7.50 -4.56
C ILE A 45 11.87 7.57 -3.37
N GLY A 46 12.32 8.10 -2.22
CA GLY A 46 11.48 8.26 -1.02
C GLY A 46 10.29 9.20 -1.25
N ASN A 47 10.55 10.39 -1.82
CA ASN A 47 9.50 11.36 -2.12
C ASN A 47 8.46 10.82 -3.11
N ALA A 48 8.90 10.06 -4.12
CA ALA A 48 8.00 9.46 -5.10
C ALA A 48 7.02 8.47 -4.46
N ARG A 49 7.45 7.66 -3.48
CA ARG A 49 6.56 6.73 -2.77
C ARG A 49 5.51 7.47 -1.95
N HIS A 50 5.91 8.50 -1.23
CA HIS A 50 4.99 9.30 -0.44
C HIS A 50 3.90 9.96 -1.31
N ASP A 51 4.26 10.46 -2.50
CA ASP A 51 3.29 10.99 -3.46
C ASP A 51 2.37 9.90 -4.03
N ILE A 52 2.91 8.73 -4.39
CA ILE A 52 2.12 7.58 -4.85
C ILE A 52 1.14 7.12 -3.76
N THR A 53 1.59 7.04 -2.50
CA THR A 53 0.72 6.68 -1.36
C THR A 53 -0.38 7.71 -1.20
N ARG A 54 -0.07 9.01 -1.25
CA ARG A 54 -1.08 10.07 -1.14
C ARG A 54 -2.12 10.00 -2.26
N ASP A 55 -1.71 9.71 -3.50
CA ASP A 55 -2.64 9.55 -4.62
C ASP A 55 -3.48 8.28 -4.50
N SER A 56 -2.88 7.18 -4.03
CA SER A 56 -3.60 5.95 -3.67
C SER A 56 -4.67 6.21 -2.60
N MET A 57 -4.32 6.92 -1.53
CA MET A 57 -5.24 7.30 -0.47
C MET A 57 -6.40 8.16 -0.98
N ARG A 58 -6.13 9.12 -1.87
CA ARG A 58 -7.19 9.92 -2.51
C ARG A 58 -8.14 9.06 -3.34
N ALA A 59 -7.63 8.06 -4.04
CA ALA A 59 -8.46 7.12 -4.79
C ALA A 59 -9.35 6.30 -3.86
N VAL A 60 -8.82 5.84 -2.71
CA VAL A 60 -9.58 5.12 -1.68
C VAL A 60 -10.64 6.02 -1.04
N VAL A 61 -10.30 7.27 -0.69
CA VAL A 61 -11.27 8.23 -0.16
C VAL A 61 -12.37 8.53 -1.17
N ALA A 62 -12.04 8.71 -2.44
CA ALA A 62 -13.04 8.91 -3.48
C ALA A 62 -13.99 7.70 -3.61
N ALA A 63 -13.48 6.48 -3.44
CA ALA A 63 -14.28 5.26 -3.40
C ALA A 63 -15.20 5.22 -2.16
N ILE A 64 -14.68 5.55 -0.98
CA ILE A 64 -15.46 5.62 0.28
C ILE A 64 -16.57 6.67 0.17
N LEU A 65 -16.28 7.84 -0.39
CA LEU A 65 -17.27 8.90 -0.57
C LEU A 65 -18.37 8.50 -1.56
N ARG A 66 -18.03 7.79 -2.64
CA ARG A 66 -19.03 7.20 -3.56
C ARG A 66 -19.89 6.16 -2.85
N PHE A 67 -19.27 5.27 -2.10
CA PHE A 67 -20.00 4.30 -1.28
C PHE A 67 -20.97 4.99 -0.32
N ARG A 68 -20.53 6.06 0.36
CA ARG A 68 -21.38 6.84 1.26
C ARG A 68 -22.50 7.56 0.52
N GLN A 69 -22.24 8.07 -0.67
CA GLN A 69 -23.27 8.69 -1.50
C GLN A 69 -24.36 7.67 -1.90
N ASP A 70 -23.96 6.47 -2.28
CA ASP A 70 -24.87 5.44 -2.78
C ASP A 70 -25.62 4.74 -1.62
N THR A 71 -24.93 4.39 -0.54
CA THR A 71 -25.52 3.68 0.61
C THR A 71 -26.09 4.62 1.69
N GLY A 72 -25.55 5.82 1.84
CA GLY A 72 -25.85 6.77 2.91
C GLY A 72 -24.95 6.65 4.15
N PHE A 73 -24.09 5.63 4.21
CA PHE A 73 -23.30 5.29 5.40
C PHE A 73 -21.83 5.10 5.04
N LEU A 74 -20.95 5.23 6.03
CA LEU A 74 -19.54 4.84 5.87
C LEU A 74 -19.41 3.32 6.04
N PRO A 75 -18.31 2.71 5.54
CA PRO A 75 -18.07 1.28 5.71
C PRO A 75 -18.18 0.86 7.18
N CYS A 76 -18.88 -0.23 7.45
CA CYS A 76 -19.10 -0.79 8.78
C CYS A 76 -19.64 0.23 9.79
N THR A 77 -20.59 1.07 9.37
CA THR A 77 -21.28 2.01 10.26
C THR A 77 -22.80 1.92 10.14
N GLY A 78 -23.52 2.19 11.23
CA GLY A 78 -24.98 2.22 11.21
C GLY A 78 -25.59 0.87 10.83
N PRO A 79 -26.57 0.79 9.91
CA PRO A 79 -27.15 -0.48 9.49
C PRO A 79 -26.13 -1.47 8.90
N LEU A 80 -25.05 -0.96 8.32
CA LEU A 80 -24.00 -1.79 7.70
C LEU A 80 -23.12 -2.52 8.71
N GLU A 81 -23.15 -2.14 10.00
CA GLU A 81 -22.45 -2.87 11.07
C GLU A 81 -23.01 -4.28 11.27
N ALA A 82 -24.28 -4.50 10.90
CA ALA A 82 -24.93 -5.81 11.00
C ALA A 82 -24.38 -6.83 9.99
N ASP A 83 -23.63 -6.40 8.98
CA ASP A 83 -22.94 -7.30 8.05
C ASP A 83 -21.76 -7.99 8.75
N THR A 84 -22.04 -9.11 9.40
CA THR A 84 -21.01 -9.90 10.09
C THR A 84 -19.95 -10.48 9.15
N SER A 85 -20.24 -10.62 7.85
CA SER A 85 -19.31 -11.17 6.86
C SER A 85 -18.21 -10.18 6.50
N SER A 86 -18.57 -8.90 6.37
CA SER A 86 -17.63 -7.82 6.07
C SER A 86 -17.12 -7.12 7.31
N CYS A 87 -17.95 -6.95 8.36
CA CYS A 87 -17.68 -6.10 9.52
C CYS A 87 -17.50 -6.88 10.83
N GLY A 88 -17.64 -8.21 10.83
CA GLY A 88 -17.54 -9.04 12.03
C GLY A 88 -16.15 -9.04 12.70
N SER A 89 -15.12 -8.48 12.04
CA SER A 89 -13.81 -8.20 12.62
C SER A 89 -13.58 -6.69 12.65
N PRO A 90 -13.85 -6.01 13.78
CA PRO A 90 -13.71 -4.56 13.89
C PRO A 90 -12.22 -4.19 13.85
N SER A 91 -11.76 -3.70 12.70
CA SER A 91 -10.40 -3.24 12.48
C SER A 91 -10.43 -2.02 11.57
N PRO A 92 -9.66 -0.96 11.87
CA PRO A 92 -9.54 0.20 10.97
C PRO A 92 -9.01 -0.17 9.58
N ALA A 93 -8.28 -1.29 9.44
CA ALA A 93 -7.80 -1.78 8.15
C ALA A 93 -8.90 -2.41 7.28
N ASN A 94 -10.10 -2.64 7.84
CA ASN A 94 -11.15 -3.41 7.18
C ASN A 94 -11.94 -2.56 6.18
N LEU A 95 -11.69 -2.81 4.90
CA LEU A 95 -12.35 -2.18 3.75
C LEU A 95 -13.21 -3.18 2.96
N ALA A 96 -13.67 -4.27 3.59
CA ALA A 96 -14.37 -5.36 2.90
C ALA A 96 -15.59 -4.91 2.07
N GLN A 97 -16.39 -3.98 2.59
CA GLN A 97 -17.59 -3.45 1.90
C GLN A 97 -17.27 -2.63 0.64
N MET A 98 -16.00 -2.26 0.45
CA MET A 98 -15.53 -1.63 -0.79
C MET A 98 -15.29 -2.64 -1.91
N PHE A 99 -15.18 -3.93 -1.57
CA PHE A 99 -14.94 -5.01 -2.53
C PHE A 99 -16.14 -5.91 -2.74
N VAL A 100 -17.02 -6.03 -1.73
CA VAL A 100 -18.15 -6.96 -1.72
C VAL A 100 -19.41 -6.21 -1.30
N GLN A 101 -20.55 -6.62 -1.86
CA GLN A 101 -21.86 -6.12 -1.48
C GLN A 101 -22.14 -6.45 0.00
N PRO A 102 -22.59 -5.49 0.82
CA PRO A 102 -22.97 -5.75 2.19
C PRO A 102 -24.12 -6.75 2.30
N ASP A 103 -23.97 -7.70 3.21
CA ASP A 103 -25.04 -8.64 3.59
C ASP A 103 -25.36 -8.48 5.08
N THR A 104 -26.35 -7.65 5.37
CA THR A 104 -26.82 -7.35 6.73
C THR A 104 -27.70 -8.47 7.32
N GLY A 105 -27.89 -9.59 6.61
CA GLY A 105 -28.63 -10.75 7.10
C GLY A 105 -30.13 -10.52 7.35
N ALA A 106 -30.66 -9.33 7.00
CA ALA A 106 -32.03 -8.93 7.29
C ALA A 106 -33.07 -9.43 6.26
N GLY A 107 -32.65 -10.28 5.31
CA GLY A 107 -33.55 -11.03 4.41
C GLY A 107 -33.48 -10.56 2.97
N THR A 108 -33.28 -11.52 2.06
CA THR A 108 -33.00 -11.39 0.61
C THR A 108 -31.78 -10.50 0.33
N GLY A 109 -30.79 -10.99 -0.44
CA GLY A 109 -29.55 -10.24 -0.77
C GLY A 109 -29.76 -8.95 -1.58
N ASP A 110 -30.96 -8.39 -1.55
CA ASP A 110 -31.46 -7.27 -2.31
C ASP A 110 -31.59 -5.99 -1.45
N GLU A 111 -31.42 -6.03 -0.13
CA GLU A 111 -31.57 -4.83 0.74
C GLU A 111 -30.62 -3.69 0.31
N TRP A 112 -29.40 -4.06 -0.05
CA TRP A 112 -28.39 -3.15 -0.59
C TRP A 112 -28.24 -3.27 -2.10
N ALA A 113 -29.18 -3.89 -2.81
CA ALA A 113 -29.12 -3.91 -4.27
C ALA A 113 -29.23 -2.47 -4.81
N TRP A 114 -28.46 -2.17 -5.85
CA TRP A 114 -28.52 -0.88 -6.51
C TRP A 114 -29.91 -0.65 -7.11
N ASN A 115 -30.55 0.43 -6.69
CA ASN A 115 -31.80 0.94 -7.23
C ASN A 115 -31.50 2.20 -8.09
N ALA A 116 -31.69 2.07 -9.40
CA ALA A 116 -31.43 3.15 -10.34
C ALA A 116 -32.40 4.33 -10.22
N ASP A 117 -33.63 4.11 -9.75
CA ASP A 117 -34.66 5.14 -9.63
C ASP A 117 -34.38 6.06 -8.44
N THR A 118 -33.90 5.50 -7.34
CA THR A 118 -33.53 6.28 -6.14
C THR A 118 -32.07 6.71 -6.15
N GLY A 119 -31.23 6.09 -6.99
CA GLY A 119 -29.79 6.26 -6.97
C GLY A 119 -29.15 5.77 -5.67
N ARG A 120 -29.75 4.75 -5.04
CA ARG A 120 -29.31 4.23 -3.73
C ARG A 120 -29.02 2.75 -3.79
N GLY A 121 -28.19 2.28 -2.86
CA GLY A 121 -27.78 0.88 -2.74
C GLY A 121 -26.30 0.71 -3.08
N TRP A 122 -25.84 -0.53 -3.13
CA TRP A 122 -24.45 -0.87 -3.44
C TRP A 122 -24.27 -0.99 -4.95
N ARG A 123 -23.49 -0.08 -5.54
CA ARG A 123 -23.31 0.00 -7.00
C ARG A 123 -22.12 -0.81 -7.53
N GLY A 124 -21.29 -1.38 -6.67
CA GLY A 124 -20.22 -2.26 -7.11
C GLY A 124 -19.03 -2.30 -6.16
N PRO A 125 -17.99 -3.08 -6.48
CA PRO A 125 -16.72 -2.90 -5.85
C PRO A 125 -16.24 -1.48 -6.17
N TYR A 126 -16.14 -0.63 -5.15
CA TYR A 126 -15.72 0.77 -5.29
C TYR A 126 -14.19 0.88 -5.48
N LEU A 127 -13.45 -0.18 -5.15
CA LEU A 127 -11.99 -0.28 -5.33
C LEU A 127 -11.63 -1.24 -6.47
N THR A 128 -11.66 -0.74 -7.70
CA THR A 128 -11.36 -1.55 -8.91
C THR A 128 -9.88 -1.57 -9.29
N GLY A 129 -9.10 -0.57 -8.86
CA GLY A 129 -7.64 -0.51 -9.07
C GLY A 129 -6.81 -1.25 -8.01
N PHE A 130 -7.48 -1.84 -7.01
CA PHE A 130 -6.85 -2.49 -5.88
C PHE A 130 -7.21 -3.97 -5.88
N ALA A 131 -6.21 -4.83 -5.70
CA ALA A 131 -6.47 -6.24 -5.45
C ALA A 131 -7.10 -6.39 -4.07
N ARG A 132 -8.16 -7.20 -3.97
CA ARG A 132 -8.72 -7.61 -2.68
C ARG A 132 -7.72 -8.54 -1.99
N GLN A 133 -6.98 -8.00 -1.04
CA GLN A 133 -6.01 -8.74 -0.24
C GLN A 133 -6.42 -8.72 1.22
N TYR A 134 -5.86 -9.63 1.98
CA TYR A 134 -6.21 -9.79 3.38
C TYR A 134 -4.99 -9.56 4.24
N VAL A 135 -5.18 -8.84 5.32
CA VAL A 135 -4.15 -8.63 6.31
C VAL A 135 -4.64 -9.16 7.65
N THR A 136 -3.77 -9.85 8.36
CA THR A 136 -4.02 -10.11 9.78
C THR A 136 -3.63 -8.87 10.54
N VAL A 137 -4.63 -8.18 11.05
CA VAL A 137 -4.47 -7.00 11.91
C VAL A 137 -5.39 -7.23 13.10
N SER A 138 -4.89 -7.07 14.31
CA SER A 138 -5.80 -6.77 15.43
C SER A 138 -5.74 -5.30 15.77
N ASN A 139 -6.78 -4.83 16.46
CA ASN A 139 -6.74 -3.76 17.45
C ASN A 139 -5.56 -2.81 17.24
N VAL A 140 -5.70 -2.02 16.18
CA VAL A 140 -4.84 -0.87 15.92
C VAL A 140 -5.31 0.21 16.89
N TYR A 141 -4.98 0.02 18.16
CA TYR A 141 -5.13 1.08 19.12
C TYR A 141 -3.83 1.89 19.07
N PRO A 142 -3.89 3.24 19.09
CA PRO A 142 -2.75 4.01 19.56
C PRO A 142 -2.46 3.50 20.96
N ALA A 143 -1.37 2.76 21.13
CA ALA A 143 -1.01 2.28 22.45
C ALA A 143 -0.77 3.51 23.34
N SER A 144 -1.33 3.43 24.54
CA SER A 144 -1.02 4.23 25.72
C SER A 144 0.14 5.22 25.59
N SER A 145 -0.14 6.52 25.74
CA SER A 145 0.79 7.61 26.13
C SER A 145 2.13 7.82 25.37
N ASP A 146 2.60 6.88 24.55
CA ASP A 146 3.87 6.95 23.81
C ASP A 146 3.67 7.15 22.30
N GLY A 147 2.42 7.11 21.83
CA GLY A 147 2.06 7.38 20.44
C GLY A 147 2.26 6.21 19.50
N SER A 148 2.82 5.09 19.95
CA SER A 148 3.12 3.95 19.09
C SER A 148 1.82 3.26 18.65
N VAL A 149 1.41 3.42 17.40
CA VAL A 149 0.52 2.44 16.76
C VAL A 149 1.40 1.33 16.22
N GLY A 150 1.91 0.50 17.13
CA GLY A 150 2.96 -0.47 16.82
C GLY A 150 2.68 -1.84 17.37
N SER A 151 1.42 -2.28 17.49
CA SER A 151 1.17 -3.70 17.77
C SER A 151 -0.25 -4.15 17.45
N ALA A 152 -0.46 -4.53 16.19
CA ALA A 152 -1.53 -5.45 15.86
C ALA A 152 -1.21 -6.84 16.45
N THR A 153 -1.63 -7.12 17.69
CA THR A 153 -1.77 -8.49 18.22
C THR A 153 -2.60 -9.41 17.31
N VAL A 154 -2.03 -10.00 16.25
CA VAL A 154 -2.71 -10.92 15.29
C VAL A 154 -3.72 -11.84 15.97
N ASN A 155 -5.00 -11.48 15.96
CA ASN A 155 -6.05 -12.28 16.57
C ASN A 155 -6.71 -13.15 15.50
N GLY A 156 -5.89 -13.81 14.67
CA GLY A 156 -6.27 -14.76 13.62
C GLY A 156 -7.16 -14.22 12.47
N SER A 157 -7.93 -13.16 12.69
CA SER A 157 -8.90 -12.62 11.76
C SER A 157 -8.22 -11.87 10.63
N ARG A 158 -8.61 -12.25 9.42
CA ARG A 158 -8.12 -11.68 8.17
C ARG A 158 -9.14 -10.70 7.64
N VAL A 159 -8.78 -9.44 7.57
CA VAL A 159 -9.66 -8.38 7.05
C VAL A 159 -9.21 -7.96 5.66
N ALA A 160 -10.16 -7.64 4.78
CA ALA A 160 -9.84 -7.13 3.46
C ALA A 160 -9.28 -5.71 3.59
N ALA A 161 -8.09 -5.47 3.09
CA ALA A 161 -7.39 -4.20 3.25
C ALA A 161 -6.68 -3.78 1.96
N VAL A 162 -6.27 -2.52 1.91
CA VAL A 162 -5.46 -1.94 0.85
C VAL A 162 -4.08 -1.62 1.43
N ALA A 163 -3.02 -2.11 0.77
CA ALA A 163 -1.65 -1.75 1.15
C ALA A 163 -1.29 -0.37 0.60
N ASP A 164 -0.52 0.40 1.37
CA ASP A 164 0.18 1.56 0.85
C ASP A 164 1.37 1.17 -0.06
N SER A 165 2.02 2.19 -0.64
CA SER A 165 3.10 1.98 -1.61
C SER A 165 4.48 1.76 -0.98
N TYR A 166 4.56 1.86 0.35
CA TYR A 166 5.80 1.59 1.05
C TYR A 166 6.10 0.09 1.02
N VAL A 167 7.37 -0.29 0.97
CA VAL A 167 7.75 -1.69 1.12
C VAL A 167 8.05 -1.88 2.60
N SER A 168 6.99 -2.16 3.36
CA SER A 168 7.14 -2.47 4.78
C SER A 168 8.07 -3.68 4.92
N ARG A 169 9.14 -3.50 5.70
CA ARG A 169 9.77 -4.64 6.36
C ARG A 169 8.82 -4.98 7.50
N PRO A 170 8.22 -6.17 7.53
CA PRO A 170 7.23 -6.50 8.55
C PRO A 170 7.81 -6.16 9.93
N VAL A 171 7.17 -5.22 10.64
CA VAL A 171 7.54 -4.81 12.00
C VAL A 171 7.21 -5.97 12.92
N GLY A 172 8.13 -6.92 13.02
CA GLY A 172 7.92 -8.19 13.71
C GLY A 172 6.92 -9.13 13.02
N SER A 173 6.39 -10.08 13.79
CA SER A 173 5.46 -11.13 13.33
C SER A 173 4.00 -10.67 13.20
N LEU A 174 3.73 -9.37 13.35
CA LEU A 174 2.42 -8.81 13.68
C LEU A 174 1.56 -8.43 12.45
N LEU A 175 2.19 -8.16 11.30
CA LEU A 175 1.49 -7.84 10.05
C LEU A 175 1.86 -8.89 9.00
N LYS A 176 0.84 -9.62 8.52
CA LYS A 176 0.99 -10.60 7.46
C LYS A 176 -0.11 -10.41 6.43
N TRP A 177 0.30 -10.32 5.17
CA TRP A 177 -0.59 -10.23 4.03
C TRP A 177 -0.87 -11.61 3.45
N TYR A 178 -2.05 -11.78 2.88
CA TYR A 178 -2.54 -13.00 2.27
C TYR A 178 -3.36 -12.66 1.04
N ASP A 179 -3.27 -13.46 -0.01
CA ASP A 179 -4.12 -13.27 -1.21
C ASP A 179 -5.55 -13.79 -0.99
N SER A 180 -5.79 -14.59 0.05
CA SER A 180 -7.12 -15.08 0.41
C SER A 180 -7.27 -15.35 1.92
N THR A 181 -8.51 -15.50 2.39
CA THR A 181 -8.81 -15.88 3.78
C THR A 181 -8.34 -17.29 4.14
N ILE A 182 -8.07 -18.14 3.14
CA ILE A 182 -7.65 -19.54 3.32
C ILE A 182 -6.17 -19.79 2.99
N SER A 183 -5.45 -18.79 2.45
CA SER A 183 -4.03 -18.96 2.13
C SER A 183 -3.20 -19.27 3.37
N GLU A 184 -2.40 -20.33 3.35
CA GLU A 184 -1.52 -20.67 4.47
C GLU A 184 -0.21 -19.87 4.42
N SER A 185 0.18 -19.44 3.23
CA SER A 185 1.40 -18.66 3.02
C SER A 185 1.12 -17.16 3.03
N ALA A 186 1.92 -16.43 3.81
CA ALA A 186 1.91 -14.98 3.80
C ALA A 186 2.65 -14.44 2.57
N VAL A 187 2.10 -13.39 1.98
CA VAL A 187 2.71 -12.63 0.88
C VAL A 187 3.69 -11.63 1.47
N THR A 188 4.89 -11.56 0.90
CA THR A 188 5.93 -10.61 1.28
C THR A 188 5.95 -9.41 0.34
N GLY A 189 6.60 -8.33 0.74
CA GLY A 189 6.78 -7.13 -0.10
C GLY A 189 5.53 -6.26 -0.24
N ARG A 190 4.56 -6.40 0.67
CA ARG A 190 3.39 -5.53 0.78
C ARG A 190 3.65 -4.46 1.83
N GLY A 191 3.11 -3.27 1.61
CA GLY A 191 3.18 -2.14 2.53
C GLY A 191 2.32 -2.28 3.77
N ASN A 192 2.17 -1.18 4.49
CA ASN A 192 1.28 -1.13 5.64
C ASN A 192 -0.17 -1.00 5.15
N PRO A 193 -1.15 -1.56 5.89
CA PRO A 193 -2.55 -1.38 5.52
C PRO A 193 -2.98 0.07 5.74
N LEU A 194 -3.76 0.61 4.80
CA LEU A 194 -4.47 1.87 5.00
C LEU A 194 -5.54 1.70 6.07
N LEU A 195 -5.62 2.66 6.98
CA LEU A 195 -6.48 2.61 8.17
C LEU A 195 -7.58 3.66 8.07
N LEU A 196 -8.83 3.22 8.05
CA LEU A 196 -10.01 4.08 8.08
C LEU A 196 -10.49 4.26 9.53
N PHE A 197 -10.48 5.49 10.00
CA PHE A 197 -11.07 5.88 11.28
C PHE A 197 -12.31 6.71 11.02
N VAL A 198 -13.48 6.17 11.36
CA VAL A 198 -14.75 6.91 11.22
C VAL A 198 -14.97 7.86 12.39
N ASP A 199 -14.67 7.40 13.61
CA ASP A 199 -14.69 8.24 14.81
C ASP A 199 -13.31 8.22 15.46
N PRO A 200 -12.44 9.20 15.14
CA PRO A 200 -11.09 9.21 15.65
C PRO A 200 -11.04 9.58 17.12
N SER A 201 -10.21 8.87 17.88
CA SER A 201 -9.92 9.18 19.28
C SER A 201 -9.23 10.53 19.44
N ASP A 202 -9.24 11.09 20.65
CA ASP A 202 -8.58 12.37 20.93
C ASP A 202 -7.07 12.34 20.57
N THR A 203 -6.42 11.20 20.73
CA THR A 203 -5.02 10.99 20.31
C THR A 203 -4.84 11.15 18.81
N LEU A 204 -5.73 10.55 18.00
CA LEU A 204 -5.71 10.69 16.54
C LEU A 204 -6.07 12.11 16.09
N ARG A 205 -7.02 12.75 16.78
CA ARG A 205 -7.41 14.15 16.54
C ARG A 205 -6.25 15.11 16.80
N ALA A 206 -5.49 14.90 17.88
CA ALA A 206 -4.29 15.68 18.19
C ALA A 206 -3.19 15.54 17.11
N LYS A 207 -3.23 14.45 16.34
CA LYS A 207 -2.33 14.16 15.21
C LYS A 207 -2.91 14.53 13.84
N GLY A 208 -4.02 15.26 13.82
CA GLY A 208 -4.59 15.84 12.59
C GLY A 208 -5.74 15.05 11.97
N CYS A 209 -6.12 13.89 12.52
CA CYS A 209 -7.31 13.15 12.11
C CYS A 209 -8.55 13.68 12.86
N VAL A 210 -9.10 14.81 12.41
CA VAL A 210 -10.16 15.57 13.12
C VAL A 210 -11.58 15.22 12.69
N ALA A 211 -11.72 14.52 11.57
CA ALA A 211 -12.97 14.03 11.00
C ALA A 211 -12.78 12.54 10.63
N PRO A 212 -13.74 11.84 9.98
CA PRO A 212 -13.42 10.59 9.34
C PRO A 212 -12.16 10.75 8.49
N CYS A 213 -11.18 9.88 8.72
CA CYS A 213 -9.89 10.03 8.09
C CYS A 213 -9.33 8.68 7.64
N LEU A 214 -8.49 8.76 6.62
CA LEU A 214 -7.69 7.64 6.15
C LEU A 214 -6.22 7.91 6.54
N VAL A 215 -5.58 6.91 7.12
CA VAL A 215 -4.20 6.99 7.61
C VAL A 215 -3.32 5.95 6.91
N SER A 216 -2.11 6.35 6.52
CA SER A 216 -1.00 5.46 6.18
C SER A 216 0.12 5.66 7.19
N LEU A 217 0.68 4.55 7.66
CA LEU A 217 1.72 4.49 8.71
C LEU A 217 3.14 4.72 8.19
N GLY A 218 3.29 5.36 7.03
CA GLY A 218 4.61 5.64 6.46
C GLY A 218 5.46 4.42 6.10
N GLU A 219 6.76 4.67 5.97
CA GLU A 219 7.82 3.71 5.70
C GLU A 219 8.18 2.89 6.94
N ASP A 220 8.09 3.46 8.14
CA ASP A 220 8.45 2.77 9.38
C ASP A 220 7.32 1.85 9.91
N GLY A 221 6.07 2.07 9.47
CA GLY A 221 4.91 1.30 9.87
C GLY A 221 4.45 1.59 11.30
N ILE A 222 4.86 2.72 11.87
CA ILE A 222 4.53 3.16 13.22
C ILE A 222 3.87 4.52 13.10
N PHE A 223 2.64 4.65 13.64
CA PHE A 223 2.03 5.96 13.71
C PHE A 223 2.76 6.83 14.73
N GLY A 224 3.01 8.09 14.38
CA GLY A 224 3.69 9.08 15.16
C GLY A 224 5.16 9.27 14.76
N PRO A 225 5.84 10.20 15.42
CA PRO A 225 7.22 10.50 15.08
C PRO A 225 8.14 9.30 15.36
N ASP A 226 9.07 9.07 14.46
CA ASP A 226 10.17 8.14 14.61
C ASP A 226 11.09 8.52 15.79
N THR A 227 12.09 7.69 16.08
CA THR A 227 13.06 7.95 17.16
C THR A 227 13.89 9.21 16.96
N ASN A 228 13.85 9.83 15.77
CA ASN A 228 14.52 11.08 15.43
C ASN A 228 13.56 12.29 15.43
N GLY A 229 12.27 12.09 15.70
CA GLY A 229 11.25 13.13 15.70
C GLY A 229 10.67 13.44 14.31
N ASN A 230 10.99 12.66 13.28
CA ASN A 230 10.40 12.80 11.94
C ASN A 230 9.10 12.01 11.86
N ASP A 231 8.10 12.57 11.19
CA ASP A 231 6.79 11.94 11.01
C ASP A 231 6.59 11.68 9.51
N ASP A 232 6.49 10.41 9.13
CA ASP A 232 6.27 9.93 7.76
C ASP A 232 4.83 9.44 7.53
N ASP A 233 3.95 9.64 8.53
CA ASP A 233 2.55 9.34 8.42
C ASP A 233 1.83 10.26 7.43
N LEU A 234 0.82 9.69 6.79
CA LEU A 234 -0.11 10.44 5.96
C LEU A 234 -1.50 10.34 6.56
N VAL A 235 -2.09 11.51 6.86
CA VAL A 235 -3.48 11.63 7.33
C VAL A 235 -4.29 12.40 6.28
N LEU A 236 -5.38 11.81 5.82
CA LEU A 236 -6.31 12.42 4.87
C LEU A 236 -7.72 12.47 5.47
N ASN A 237 -8.19 13.68 5.82
CA ASN A 237 -9.54 13.92 6.33
C ASN A 237 -10.55 14.10 5.18
N PHE A 238 -11.81 13.67 5.39
CA PHE A 238 -12.88 13.79 4.40
C PHE A 238 -14.31 13.82 4.99
#